data_AF-A0AA39YSE7-F1
#
_entry.id   AF-A0AA39YSE7-F1
#
_cell.length_a   1.000
_cell.length_b   1.000
_cell.length_c   1.000
_cell.angle_alpha   90.00
_cell.angle_beta   90.00
_cell.angle_gamma   90.00
#
_symmetry.space_group_name_H-M   'P 1'
#
loop_
_entity.id
_entity.type
_entity.pdbx_description
1 polymer ?
#
loop_
_entity_poly.entity_id
_entity_poly.type
_entity_poly.pdbx_seq_one_letter_code
_entity_poly.pdbx_strand_id
1 'polypeptide(L)'
;MVQLATILTTFALSIAAVQAVPALAPRLSVDPSGAKNVGNGAGGQFITGQCLSNADCASGCCATLPQGGTTIGICSGPAVGNAQGKQGCGF
;
A
#
# COMPACT_ATOMS: atom_id res chain seq x y z
N MET A 1 -3.22 -28.82 48.89
CA MET A 1 -3.09 -29.30 47.50
C MET A 1 -3.94 -28.52 46.47
N VAL A 2 -4.87 -27.64 46.88
CA VAL A 2 -5.74 -26.88 45.95
C VAL A 2 -5.11 -25.56 45.47
N GLN A 3 -4.30 -24.89 46.31
CA GLN A 3 -3.71 -23.57 46.01
C GLN A 3 -2.56 -23.60 44.99
N LEU A 4 -1.84 -24.71 44.87
CA LEU A 4 -0.71 -24.82 43.92
C LEU A 4 -1.19 -25.02 42.47
N ALA A 5 -2.36 -25.63 42.29
CA ALA A 5 -2.97 -25.86 40.98
C ALA A 5 -3.58 -24.59 40.37
N THR A 6 -4.01 -23.62 41.19
CA THR A 6 -4.60 -22.36 40.72
C THR A 6 -3.56 -21.34 40.25
N ILE A 7 -2.33 -21.44 40.74
CA ILE A 7 -1.22 -20.55 40.37
C ILE A 7 -0.62 -20.97 39.00
N LEU A 8 -0.59 -22.26 38.68
CA LEU A 8 -0.11 -22.72 37.36
C LEU A 8 -1.10 -22.39 36.22
N THR A 9 -2.41 -22.39 36.47
CA THR A 9 -3.40 -22.09 35.43
C THR A 9 -3.53 -20.61 35.13
N THR A 10 -3.20 -19.72 36.05
CA THR A 10 -3.24 -18.26 35.84
C THR A 10 -2.03 -17.74 35.06
N PHE A 11 -0.88 -18.41 35.15
CA PHE A 11 0.33 -18.05 34.37
C PHE A 11 0.25 -18.46 32.89
N ALA A 12 -0.58 -19.44 32.54
CA ALA A 12 -0.75 -19.91 31.17
C ALA A 12 -1.68 -19.01 30.33
N LEU A 13 -2.54 -18.19 30.96
CA LEU A 13 -3.49 -17.32 30.25
C LEU A 13 -2.96 -15.91 29.94
N SER A 14 -1.79 -15.52 30.44
CA SER A 14 -1.27 -14.14 30.31
C SER A 14 -0.38 -13.89 29.08
N ILE A 15 -0.06 -14.91 28.27
CA ILE A 15 0.85 -14.78 27.11
C ILE A 15 0.15 -14.73 25.75
N ALA A 16 -1.17 -14.89 25.69
CA ALA A 16 -1.91 -14.96 24.42
C ALA A 16 -2.28 -13.58 23.81
N ALA A 17 -1.93 -12.47 24.47
CA ALA A 17 -2.37 -11.13 24.07
C ALA A 17 -1.23 -10.20 23.62
N VAL A 18 -0.05 -10.73 23.24
CA VAL A 18 0.94 -9.93 22.50
C VAL A 18 0.42 -9.77 21.08
N GLN A 19 -0.21 -8.62 20.92
CA GLN A 19 -0.99 -8.21 19.78
C GLN A 19 -0.20 -8.35 18.49
N ALA A 20 -0.81 -9.04 17.54
CA ALA A 20 -0.55 -8.85 16.12
C ALA A 20 -0.85 -7.39 15.80
N VAL A 21 0.14 -6.50 15.98
CA VAL A 21 0.13 -5.20 15.34
C VAL A 21 0.23 -5.54 13.85
N PRO A 22 -0.80 -5.31 13.02
CA PRO A 22 -0.60 -5.41 11.59
C PRO A 22 0.49 -4.39 11.30
N ALA A 23 1.61 -4.84 10.75
CA ALA A 23 2.64 -3.93 10.28
C ALA A 23 1.93 -2.89 9.41
N LEU A 24 1.88 -1.63 9.87
CA LEU A 24 1.48 -0.52 9.03
C LEU A 24 2.60 -0.37 8.01
N ALA A 25 2.62 -1.26 7.02
CA ALA A 25 3.38 -1.04 5.81
C ALA A 25 2.97 0.37 5.33
N PRO A 26 3.95 1.25 5.04
CA PRO A 26 3.65 2.58 4.53
C PRO A 26 2.68 2.42 3.37
N ARG A 27 1.46 2.95 3.52
CA ARG A 27 0.50 2.94 2.43
C ARG A 27 1.05 3.89 1.40
N LEU A 28 1.37 3.36 0.22
CA LEU A 28 1.78 4.18 -0.90
C LEU A 28 0.65 5.18 -1.17
N SER A 29 0.99 6.46 -1.19
CA SER A 29 0.05 7.56 -1.42
C SER A 29 0.46 8.33 -2.66
N VAL A 30 -0.51 9.01 -3.26
CA VAL A 30 -0.30 9.92 -4.37
C VAL A 30 0.51 11.14 -3.90
N ASP A 31 1.51 11.53 -4.69
CA ASP A 31 2.17 12.83 -4.57
C ASP A 31 1.25 13.94 -5.16
N PRO A 32 0.81 14.92 -4.36
CA PRO A 32 -0.07 15.99 -4.82
C PRO A 32 0.63 17.01 -5.75
N SER A 33 1.96 17.04 -5.81
CA SER A 33 2.73 18.01 -6.59
C SER A 33 2.43 17.92 -8.10
N GLY A 34 2.02 16.74 -8.57
CA GLY A 34 1.63 16.48 -9.95
C GLY A 34 0.15 16.68 -10.25
N ALA A 35 -0.67 17.18 -9.32
CA ALA A 35 -2.13 17.24 -9.50
C ALA A 35 -2.57 17.95 -10.81
N LYS A 36 -1.82 18.97 -11.24
CA LYS A 36 -2.10 19.73 -12.47
C LYS A 36 -1.85 18.96 -13.78
N ASN A 37 -1.12 17.84 -13.76
CA ASN A 37 -0.82 17.06 -14.97
C ASN A 37 -1.55 15.71 -15.01
N VAL A 38 -2.49 15.44 -14.09
CA VAL A 38 -3.29 14.21 -14.10
C VAL A 38 -4.22 14.20 -15.32
N GLY A 39 -4.19 13.12 -16.10
CA GLY A 39 -5.12 12.90 -17.22
C GLY A 39 -4.86 13.75 -18.46
N ASN A 40 -3.73 14.46 -18.53
CA ASN A 40 -3.40 15.29 -19.70
C ASN A 40 -2.65 14.54 -20.81
N GLY A 41 -2.24 13.28 -20.57
CA GLY A 41 -1.56 12.43 -21.55
C GLY A 41 -0.20 12.94 -22.02
N ALA A 42 0.40 13.90 -21.32
CA ALA A 42 1.62 14.58 -21.75
C ALA A 42 2.90 14.00 -21.12
N GLY A 43 2.82 12.87 -20.41
CA GLY A 43 3.95 12.27 -19.71
C GLY A 43 4.51 13.13 -18.58
N GLY A 44 3.72 14.06 -18.04
CA GLY A 44 4.16 15.05 -17.05
C GLY A 44 4.21 14.54 -15.61
N GLN A 45 3.69 13.34 -15.33
CA GLN A 45 3.65 12.77 -14.00
C GLN A 45 4.91 11.96 -13.69
N PHE A 46 5.49 12.20 -12.51
CA PHE A 46 6.61 11.43 -11.97
C PHE A 46 6.13 10.24 -11.15
N ILE A 47 7.06 9.37 -10.76
CA ILE A 47 6.78 8.22 -9.88
C ILE A 47 6.04 8.70 -8.63
N THR A 48 5.03 7.94 -8.20
CA THR A 48 4.06 8.28 -7.14
C THR A 48 3.03 9.36 -7.47
N GLY A 49 3.12 10.04 -8.61
CA GLY A 49 2.05 10.90 -9.12
C GLY A 49 0.80 10.11 -9.51
N GLN A 50 -0.38 10.72 -9.40
CA GLN A 50 -1.63 10.14 -9.88
C GLN A 50 -1.65 10.09 -11.40
N CYS A 51 -2.29 9.06 -11.97
CA CYS A 51 -2.47 8.93 -13.41
C CYS A 51 -3.81 8.26 -13.72
N LEU A 52 -4.31 8.50 -14.93
CA LEU A 52 -5.50 7.89 -15.52
C LEU A 52 -5.16 7.03 -16.73
N SER A 53 -3.92 7.10 -17.23
CA SER A 53 -3.37 6.20 -18.25
C SER A 53 -1.85 6.18 -18.22
N ASN A 54 -1.23 5.21 -18.90
CA ASN A 54 0.24 5.18 -19.08
C ASN A 54 0.80 6.46 -19.72
N ALA A 55 0.01 7.17 -20.53
CA ALA A 55 0.42 8.39 -21.20
C ALA A 55 0.62 9.57 -20.23
N ASP A 56 0.06 9.52 -19.02
CA ASP A 56 0.28 10.58 -18.03
C ASP A 56 1.67 10.50 -17.40
N CYS A 57 2.26 9.30 -17.34
CA CYS A 57 3.50 9.06 -16.62
C CYS A 57 4.73 9.21 -17.52
N ALA A 58 5.72 9.98 -17.08
CA ALA A 58 7.03 10.07 -17.74
C ALA A 58 7.70 8.69 -17.87
N SER A 59 7.40 7.77 -16.95
CA SER A 59 7.90 6.41 -16.93
C SER A 59 7.16 5.46 -17.89
N GLY A 60 6.05 5.89 -18.50
CA GLY A 60 5.19 5.05 -19.35
C GLY A 60 4.41 3.97 -18.62
N CYS A 61 4.38 4.00 -17.28
CA CYS A 61 3.65 3.01 -16.47
C CYS A 61 2.77 3.71 -15.43
N CYS A 62 1.48 3.71 -15.69
CA CYS A 62 0.44 3.99 -14.71
C CYS A 62 0.01 2.68 -14.08
N ALA A 63 0.39 2.47 -12.82
CA ALA A 63 0.15 1.21 -12.12
C ALA A 63 -1.12 1.26 -11.28
N THR A 64 -1.87 0.17 -11.29
CA THR A 64 -3.09 -0.01 -10.50
C THR A 64 -2.73 -0.22 -9.03
N LEU A 65 -3.28 0.59 -8.12
CA LEU A 65 -3.08 0.45 -6.68
C LEU A 65 -4.43 0.38 -5.95
N PRO A 66 -4.74 -0.74 -5.28
CA PRO A 66 -5.84 -0.82 -4.33
C PRO A 66 -5.55 0.04 -3.09
N GLN A 67 -6.42 1.00 -2.80
CA GLN A 67 -6.30 1.90 -1.65
C GLN A 67 -7.65 2.11 -0.98
N GLY A 68 -7.81 1.58 0.24
CA GLY A 68 -8.98 1.85 1.09
C GLY A 68 -10.33 1.44 0.50
N GLY A 69 -10.37 0.37 -0.31
CA GLY A 69 -11.60 -0.09 -0.98
C GLY A 69 -11.87 0.57 -2.33
N THR A 70 -10.99 1.48 -2.76
CA THR A 70 -10.98 2.05 -4.12
C THR A 70 -9.73 1.59 -4.86
N THR A 71 -9.75 1.71 -6.18
CA THR A 71 -8.58 1.45 -7.03
C THR A 71 -8.17 2.75 -7.68
N ILE A 72 -6.89 3.11 -7.56
CA ILE A 72 -6.33 4.33 -8.14
C ILE A 72 -5.17 4.02 -9.08
N GLY A 73 -4.93 4.90 -10.05
CA GLY A 73 -3.74 4.86 -10.90
C GLY A 73 -2.61 5.69 -10.28
N ILE A 74 -1.42 5.10 -10.20
CA ILE A 74 -0.23 5.75 -9.65
C ILE A 74 1.00 5.43 -10.51
N CYS A 75 1.69 6.47 -10.95
CA CYS A 75 2.87 6.32 -11.79
C CYS A 75 3.94 5.49 -11.09
N SER A 76 4.48 4.51 -11.81
CA SER A 76 5.49 3.56 -11.33
C SER A 76 6.58 3.36 -12.37
N GLY A 77 7.72 2.81 -11.96
CA GLY A 77 8.70 2.30 -12.91
C GLY A 77 8.16 1.02 -13.55
N PRO A 78 8.37 0.77 -14.86
CA PRO A 78 7.86 -0.43 -15.52
C PRO A 78 8.29 -1.74 -14.83
N ALA A 79 9.54 -1.80 -14.35
CA ALA A 79 10.08 -2.96 -13.65
C ALA A 79 9.46 -3.23 -12.26
N VAL A 80 8.82 -2.22 -11.66
CA VAL A 80 8.25 -2.28 -10.30
C VAL A 80 6.75 -1.98 -10.29
N GLY A 81 6.08 -2.15 -11.44
CA GLY A 81 4.62 -2.01 -11.57
C GLY A 81 3.82 -2.97 -10.70
N ASN A 82 4.43 -4.05 -10.20
CA ASN A 82 3.81 -5.06 -9.32
C ASN A 82 4.33 -5.04 -7.87
N ALA A 83 5.18 -4.06 -7.53
CA ALA A 83 5.73 -3.94 -6.19
C ALA A 83 4.85 -3.05 -5.30
N GLN A 84 5.01 -3.14 -3.98
CA GLN A 84 4.34 -2.26 -3.01
C GLN A 84 2.80 -2.25 -3.14
N GLY A 85 2.22 -3.42 -3.42
CA GLY A 85 0.77 -3.58 -3.56
C GLY A 85 0.18 -3.10 -4.88
N LYS A 86 1.02 -2.62 -5.82
CA LYS A 86 0.58 -2.32 -7.19
C LYS A 86 0.29 -3.61 -7.96
N GLN A 87 -0.59 -3.53 -8.95
CA GLN A 87 -1.14 -4.66 -9.72
C GLN A 87 -0.83 -4.55 -11.22
N GLY A 88 0.32 -4.00 -11.58
CA GLY A 88 0.80 -3.91 -12.97
C GLY A 88 0.50 -2.56 -13.61
N CYS A 89 1.19 -2.31 -14.73
CA CYS A 89 1.01 -1.11 -15.55
C CYS A 89 -0.16 -1.28 -16.53
N GLY A 90 -0.79 -0.18 -16.92
CA GLY A 90 -1.93 -0.20 -17.86
C GLY A 90 -3.27 0.03 -17.18
N PHE A 91 -3.31 1.01 -16.27
CA PHE A 91 -4.56 1.64 -15.84
C PHE A 91 -5.29 2.24 -17.05
#